data_AF-A0A9P0G1R6-F1
#
_entry.id   AF-A0A9P0G1R6-F1
#
_cell.length_a   1.000
_cell.length_b   1.000
_cell.length_c   1.000
_cell.angle_alpha   90.00
_cell.angle_beta   90.00
_cell.angle_gamma   90.00
#
_symmetry.space_group_name_H-M   'P 1'
#
loop_
_entity.id
_entity.type
_entity.pdbx_description
1 polymer ?
#
loop_
_entity_poly.entity_id
_entity_poly.type
_entity_poly.pdbx_seq_one_letter_code
_entity_poly.pdbx_strand_id
1 'polypeptide(L)' 'METNELRKYGRATLDYLADYLENIKDRRVTPVVSPGWLKHQIPSEAPLEPESFDDILKDVEEKIMPGVSYT' A
#
# COMPACT_ATOMS: atom_id res chain seq x y z
N MET A 1 -15.14 8.39 7.36
CA MET A 1 -14.32 9.29 6.52
C MET A 1 -15.22 10.38 5.96
N GLU A 2 -14.94 11.62 6.36
CA GLU A 2 -15.66 12.83 5.94
C GLU A 2 -15.15 13.37 4.60
N THR A 3 -15.89 14.27 3.94
CA THR A 3 -15.51 14.81 2.62
C THR A 3 -14.14 15.51 2.62
N ASN A 4 -13.77 16.19 3.72
CA ASN A 4 -12.46 16.83 3.83
C ASN A 4 -11.32 15.82 3.99
N GLU A 5 -11.57 14.73 4.72
CA GLU A 5 -10.62 13.62 4.84
C GLU A 5 -10.43 12.92 3.50
N LEU A 6 -11.53 12.67 2.77
CA LEU A 6 -11.47 12.13 1.40
C LEU A 6 -10.61 13.00 0.48
N ARG A 7 -10.75 14.34 0.54
CA ARG A 7 -9.91 15.24 -0.26
C ARG A 7 -8.45 15.18 0.16
N LYS A 8 -8.16 15.18 1.46
CA LYS A 8 -6.81 15.09 2.01
C LYS A 8 -6.12 13.80 1.55
N TYR A 9 -6.76 12.66 1.82
CA TYR A 9 -6.19 11.35 1.54
C TYR A 9 -6.19 11.04 0.04
N GLY A 10 -7.22 11.43 -0.70
CA GLY A 10 -7.24 11.30 -2.15
C GLY A 10 -6.09 12.04 -2.83
N ARG A 11 -5.76 13.24 -2.37
CA ARG A 11 -4.58 13.97 -2.86
C ARG A 11 -3.28 13.25 -2.50
N ALA A 12 -3.13 12.79 -1.26
CA ALA A 12 -1.96 12.04 -0.83
C ALA A 12 -1.76 10.74 -1.63
N THR A 13 -2.84 10.03 -1.94
CA THR A 13 -2.80 8.82 -2.79
C THR A 13 -2.37 9.17 -4.22
N LEU A 14 -2.85 10.28 -4.79
CA LEU A 14 -2.45 10.72 -6.13
C LEU A 14 -0.97 11.12 -6.17
N ASP A 15 -0.49 11.86 -5.17
CA ASP A 15 0.92 12.24 -5.05
C ASP A 15 1.79 10.97 -4.94
N TYR A 16 1.38 9.99 -4.12
CA TYR A 16 2.05 8.69 -4.04
C TYR A 16 2.08 7.93 -5.38
N LEU A 17 0.97 7.91 -6.14
CA LEU A 17 0.93 7.26 -7.45
C LEU A 17 1.85 7.94 -8.46
N ALA A 18 1.93 9.27 -8.42
CA ALA A 18 2.85 10.03 -9.26
C ALA A 18 4.31 9.67 -8.91
N ASP A 19 4.69 9.73 -7.64
CA ASP A 19 6.02 9.34 -7.15
C ASP A 19 6.36 7.89 -7.52
N TYR A 20 5.38 6.99 -7.37
CA TYR A 20 5.53 5.59 -7.75
C TYR A 20 5.81 5.42 -9.24
N LEU A 21 5.10 6.13 -10.13
CA LEU A 21 5.31 6.07 -11.58
C LEU A 21 6.63 6.71 -12.00
N GLU A 22 7.05 7.79 -11.35
CA GLU A 22 8.34 8.44 -11.60
C GLU A 22 9.51 7.50 -11.25
N ASN A 23 9.41 6.78 -10.12
CA ASN A 23 10.47 5.93 -9.60
C ASN A 23 10.29 4.43 -9.93
N ILE A 24 9.33 4.07 -10.79
CA ILE A 24 9.03 2.67 -11.11
C ILE A 24 10.23 1.91 -11.68
N LYS A 25 11.15 2.62 -12.36
CA LYS A 25 12.37 2.05 -12.97
C LYS A 25 13.40 1.61 -11.93
N ASP A 26 13.36 2.18 -10.73
CA ASP A 26 14.27 1.83 -9.63
C ASP A 26 13.74 0.62 -8.84
N ARG A 27 12.46 0.26 -9.04
CA ARG A 27 11.85 -0.91 -8.41
C ARG A 27 12.13 -2.16 -9.24
N ARG A 28 12.25 -3.31 -8.57
CA ARG A 28 12.38 -4.60 -9.25
C ARG A 28 11.07 -4.95 -9.94
N VAL A 29 11.15 -5.29 -11.23
CA VAL A 29 10.04 -5.78 -12.06
C VAL A 29 9.41 -7.06 -11.50
N THR A 30 10.27 -7.97 -11.02
CA THR A 30 9.83 -9.26 -10.46
C THR A 30 10.01 -9.26 -8.93
N PRO A 31 8.94 -9.53 -8.17
CA PRO A 31 8.99 -9.58 -6.72
C PRO A 31 9.81 -10.78 -6.23
N VAL A 32 10.53 -10.60 -5.11
CA VAL A 32 11.35 -11.63 -4.48
C VAL A 32 10.68 -12.09 -3.19
N VAL A 33 9.50 -12.70 -3.34
CA VAL A 33 8.66 -13.16 -2.23
C VAL A 33 8.31 -14.63 -2.37
N SER A 34 8.14 -15.32 -1.24
CA SER A 34 7.72 -16.71 -1.21
C SER A 34 6.20 -16.84 -1.36
N PRO A 35 5.68 -17.93 -1.96
CA PRO A 35 4.24 -18.20 -1.95
C PRO A 35 3.66 -18.16 -0.53
N GLY A 36 2.60 -17.38 -0.35
CA GLY A 36 1.92 -17.22 0.94
C GLY A 36 2.60 -16.28 1.94
N TRP A 37 3.67 -15.55 1.58
CA TRP A 37 4.35 -14.63 2.52
C TRP A 37 3.39 -13.58 3.11
N LEU A 38 2.51 -13.01 2.28
CA LEU A 38 1.59 -11.94 2.68
C LEU A 38 0.62 -12.39 3.79
N LYS A 39 0.21 -13.67 3.78
CA LYS A 39 -0.66 -14.24 4.81
C LYS A 39 -0.06 -14.17 6.21
N HIS A 40 1.27 -14.16 6.33
CA HIS A 40 1.98 -14.05 7.60
C HIS A 40 2.19 -12.60 8.05
N GLN A 41 1.92 -11.63 7.17
CA GLN A 41 2.10 -10.18 7.39
C GLN A 41 0.77 -9.46 7.73
N ILE A 42 -0.36 -10.12 7.49
CA ILE A 42 -1.70 -9.57 7.69
C ILE A 42 -2.38 -10.33 8.85
N PRO A 43 -3.15 -9.64 9.71
CA PRO A 43 -3.97 -10.29 10.73
C PRO A 43 -4.90 -11.36 10.15
N SER A 44 -5.16 -12.41 10.93
CA SER A 44 -6.06 -13.49 10.52
C SER A 44 -7.54 -13.10 10.52
N GLU A 45 -7.88 -12.04 11.23
CA GLU A 45 -9.25 -11.54 11.40
C GLU A 45 -9.26 -10.03 11.13
N ALA A 46 -10.43 -9.52 10.73
CA ALA A 46 -10.61 -8.10 10.49
C ALA A 46 -10.53 -7.31 11.82
N PRO A 47 -9.98 -6.09 11.81
CA PRO A 47 -9.97 -5.23 12.99
C PRO A 47 -11.41 -4.89 13.41
N LEU A 48 -11.65 -4.88 14.72
CA LEU A 48 -12.95 -4.51 15.30
C LEU A 48 -13.16 -2.99 15.32
N GLU A 49 -12.06 -2.25 15.43
CA GLU A 49 -12.02 -0.80 15.48
C GLU A 49 -11.43 -0.24 14.18
N PRO A 50 -11.84 0.98 13.77
CA PRO A 50 -11.28 1.60 12.58
C PRO A 50 -9.80 1.93 12.76
N GLU A 51 -9.02 1.67 11.70
CA GLU A 51 -7.61 2.04 11.61
C GLU A 51 -7.46 3.42 10.94
N SER A 52 -6.34 4.10 11.22
CA SER A 52 -6.05 5.37 10.57
C SER A 52 -5.69 5.14 9.11
N PHE A 53 -6.04 6.11 8.24
CA PHE A 53 -5.69 6.01 6.82
C PHE A 53 -4.17 6.03 6.59
N ASP A 54 -3.42 6.68 7.48
CA ASP A 54 -1.95 6.72 7.42
C ASP A 54 -1.35 5.32 7.68
N ASP A 55 -1.91 4.55 8.62
CA ASP A 55 -1.50 3.17 8.88
C ASP A 55 -1.82 2.26 7.68
N ILE A 56 -2.98 2.46 7.05
CA ILE A 56 -3.37 1.72 5.84
C ILE A 56 -2.41 2.02 4.68
N LEU A 57 -2.07 3.29 4.45
CA LEU A 57 -1.11 3.66 3.40
C LEU A 57 0.28 3.09 3.66
N LYS A 58 0.71 3.05 4.92
CA LYS A 58 1.97 2.44 5.32
C LYS A 58 1.99 0.94 5.02
N ASP A 59 0.90 0.24 5.34
CA ASP A 59 0.74 -1.18 5.03
C ASP A 59 0.78 -1.46 3.52
N VAL A 60 0.29 -0.56 2.68
CA VAL A 60 0.42 -0.69 1.23
C VAL A 60 1.89 -0.72 0.82
N GLU A 61 2.71 0.23 1.28
CA GLU A 61 4.14 0.28 0.91
C GLU A 61 4.92 -0.90 1.50
N GLU A 62 4.68 -1.25 2.77
CA GLU A 62 5.48 -2.25 3.48
C GLU A 62 5.07 -3.70 3.16
N LYS A 63 3.77 -3.95 2.98
CA LYS A 63 3.24 -5.32 2.84
C LYS A 63 2.81 -5.65 1.42
N ILE A 64 2.27 -4.69 0.65
CA ILE A 64 1.75 -4.96 -0.70
C ILE A 64 2.84 -4.79 -1.75
N MET A 65 3.52 -3.64 -1.78
CA MET A 65 4.48 -3.30 -2.83
C MET A 65 5.61 -4.32 -3.05
N PRO A 66 6.16 -5.03 -2.03
CA PRO A 66 7.19 -6.04 -2.25
C PRO A 66 6.76 -7.23 -3.12
N GLY A 67 5.46 -7.49 -3.24
CA GLY A 67 4.91 -8.59 -4.02
C GLY A 67 4.25 -8.18 -5.33
N VAL A 68 4.24 -6.89 -5.67
CA VAL A 68 3.66 -6.44 -6.93
C VAL A 68 4.67 -6.67 -8.05
N SER A 69 4.24 -7.38 -9.09
CA SER A 69 4.94 -7.42 -10.36
C SER A 69 4.48 -6.24 -11.21
N TYR A 70 5.41 -5.51 -11.79
CA TYR A 70 5.11 -4.37 -12.66
C TYR A 70 5.46 -4.72 -14.10
N THR A 71 4.51 -4.59 -15.02
CA THR A 71 4.64 -5.00 -16.44
C THR A 71 4.25 -3.88 -17.39
#